data_AF-A0A2G8I8N9-F1
#
_entry.id   AF-A0A2G8I8N9-F1
#
_cell.length_a   1.000
_cell.length_b   1.000
_cell.length_c   1.000
_cell.angle_alpha   90.00
_cell.angle_beta   90.00
_cell.angle_gamma   90.00
#
_symmetry.space_group_name_H-M   'P 1'
#
loop_
_entity.id
_entity.type
_entity.pdbx_description
1 polymer ?
#
loop_
_entity_poly.entity_id
_entity_poly.type
_entity_poly.pdbx_seq_one_letter_code
_entity_poly.pdbx_strand_id
1 'polypeptide(L)'
;MFAMPTTMQAQNDYELEIAGKKVTAGNCNDLSVINGVSGTVKYDPTTKTLMLQNATINAEDNNAILTKVDGLTIKVIGTNNLTAKVSPIRVIKSLTITGGGTLNAEGQKNCAIFVKGADLTIDNCTVNGKSPVYGIAGNDGMNENLTIKNATVTAEGTEKGSIVDFATLTLIDCKIAQPTDAKFDPSIHSVALNGEKVKTKVMITKVSTGIDTPITDTKTAQGIYTLSGVRLSGELKDLPKGIYIVNGKKIVKQ
;
A
#
# COMPACT_ATOMS: atom_id res chain seq x y z
N MET A 1 55.54 19.62 -13.01
CA MET A 1 54.44 19.69 -12.02
C MET A 1 53.95 18.27 -11.79
N PHE A 2 54.26 17.67 -10.65
CA PHE A 2 53.73 16.36 -10.27
C PHE A 2 52.37 16.56 -9.60
N ALA A 3 51.30 16.04 -10.21
CA ALA A 3 49.98 16.01 -9.59
C ALA A 3 49.98 14.94 -8.48
N MET A 4 49.67 15.34 -7.25
CA MET A 4 49.40 14.40 -6.17
C MET A 4 48.05 13.73 -6.41
N PRO A 5 47.90 12.42 -6.15
CA PRO A 5 46.59 11.80 -6.17
C PRO A 5 45.74 12.40 -5.05
N THR A 6 44.62 13.02 -5.42
CA THR A 6 43.57 13.38 -4.48
C THR A 6 43.01 12.07 -3.93
N THR A 7 43.25 11.81 -2.64
CA THR A 7 42.54 10.74 -1.93
C THR A 7 41.05 11.12 -1.91
N MET A 8 40.29 10.53 -2.82
CA MET A 8 38.84 10.52 -2.81
C MET A 8 38.42 9.91 -1.46
N GLN A 9 37.87 10.73 -0.57
CA GLN A 9 37.41 10.28 0.74
C GLN A 9 36.33 9.22 0.52
N ALA A 10 36.64 7.96 0.83
CA ALA A 10 35.71 6.85 0.67
C ALA A 10 34.42 7.14 1.46
N GLN A 11 33.30 7.22 0.76
CA GLN A 11 31.99 7.29 1.37
C GLN A 11 31.75 5.92 2.02
N ASN A 12 32.11 5.81 3.30
CA ASN A 12 32.18 4.53 4.03
C ASN A 12 30.82 3.89 4.30
N ASP A 13 29.72 4.61 4.04
CA ASP A 13 28.35 4.13 4.22
C ASP A 13 27.48 4.48 3.00
N TYR A 14 26.40 3.73 2.84
CA TYR A 14 25.47 3.86 1.73
C TYR A 14 24.35 4.87 2.02
N GLU A 15 24.56 5.87 2.89
CA GLU A 15 23.52 6.86 3.25
C GLU A 15 22.22 6.22 3.79
N LEU A 16 22.35 5.01 4.32
CA LEU A 16 21.29 4.18 4.87
C LEU A 16 21.72 3.72 6.26
N GLU A 17 20.82 3.87 7.22
CA GLU A 17 21.00 3.39 8.58
C GLU A 17 19.83 2.46 8.96
N ILE A 18 20.17 1.34 9.60
CA ILE A 18 19.23 0.35 10.12
C ILE A 18 19.44 0.24 11.62
N ALA A 19 18.39 0.49 12.40
CA ALA A 19 18.45 0.55 13.87
C ALA A 19 19.62 1.41 14.41
N GLY A 20 19.88 2.55 13.76
CA GLY A 20 20.97 3.48 14.10
C GLY A 20 22.38 3.04 13.66
N LYS A 21 22.53 1.89 12.99
CA LYS A 21 23.81 1.43 12.44
C LYS A 21 23.88 1.67 10.94
N LYS A 22 24.97 2.30 10.51
CA LYS A 22 25.27 2.56 9.10
C LYS A 22 25.40 1.28 8.29
N VAL A 23 24.78 1.26 7.13
CA VAL A 23 24.94 0.19 6.13
C VAL A 23 26.17 0.49 5.29
N THR A 24 27.05 -0.48 5.18
CA THR A 24 28.34 -0.39 4.48
C THR A 24 28.57 -1.65 3.64
N ALA A 25 29.61 -1.67 2.81
CA ALA A 25 30.00 -2.86 2.05
C ALA A 25 30.26 -4.09 2.94
N GLY A 26 30.63 -3.89 4.21
CA GLY A 26 30.93 -4.96 5.15
C GLY A 26 29.70 -5.65 5.77
N ASN A 27 28.52 -5.02 5.73
CA ASN A 27 27.31 -5.57 6.35
C ASN A 27 26.08 -5.62 5.45
N CYS A 28 26.11 -5.02 4.25
CA CYS A 28 24.93 -4.91 3.39
C CYS A 28 24.32 -6.26 3.00
N ASN A 29 25.13 -7.33 2.94
CA ASN A 29 24.65 -8.67 2.59
C ASN A 29 23.95 -9.40 3.74
N ASP A 30 24.09 -8.93 4.98
CA ASP A 30 23.40 -9.47 6.15
C ASP A 30 23.33 -8.43 7.26
N LEU A 31 22.16 -7.79 7.38
CA LEU A 31 21.89 -6.77 8.40
C LEU A 31 21.26 -7.36 9.67
N SER A 32 21.02 -8.67 9.72
CA SER A 32 20.55 -9.35 10.94
C SER A 32 21.60 -9.39 12.05
N VAL A 33 22.86 -9.10 11.72
CA VAL A 33 23.96 -8.91 12.69
C VAL A 33 23.82 -7.63 13.53
N ILE A 34 22.87 -6.75 13.19
CA ILE A 34 22.57 -5.53 13.93
C ILE A 34 21.64 -5.88 15.08
N ASN A 35 21.96 -5.40 16.29
CA ASN A 35 21.15 -5.68 17.46
C ASN A 35 19.71 -5.15 17.27
N GLY A 36 18.71 -5.94 17.65
CA GLY A 36 17.30 -5.63 17.41
C GLY A 36 16.79 -5.96 16.00
N VAL A 37 17.61 -6.51 15.10
CA VAL A 37 17.20 -6.96 13.76
C VAL A 37 17.10 -8.49 13.72
N SER A 38 16.01 -9.00 13.16
CA SER A 38 15.82 -10.44 12.89
C SER A 38 15.08 -10.66 11.57
N GLY A 39 15.03 -11.92 11.13
CA GLY A 39 14.56 -12.28 9.79
C GLY A 39 15.62 -11.98 8.72
N THR A 40 15.21 -11.88 7.47
CA THR A 40 16.15 -11.56 6.37
C THR A 40 16.08 -10.08 6.04
N VAL A 41 17.18 -9.37 6.31
CA VAL A 41 17.37 -7.96 5.98
C VAL A 41 18.68 -7.80 5.22
N LYS A 42 18.60 -7.34 3.96
CA LYS A 42 19.77 -7.21 3.07
C LYS A 42 19.62 -5.99 2.19
N TYR A 43 20.72 -5.30 1.94
CA TYR A 43 20.78 -4.15 1.05
C TYR A 43 21.67 -4.46 -0.16
N ASP A 44 21.10 -4.31 -1.36
CA ASP A 44 21.84 -4.36 -2.61
C ASP A 44 22.14 -2.92 -3.07
N PRO A 45 23.41 -2.46 -3.00
CA PRO A 45 23.79 -1.12 -3.40
C PRO A 45 23.73 -0.90 -4.92
N THR A 46 23.80 -1.95 -5.74
CA THR A 46 23.73 -1.84 -7.20
C THR A 46 22.32 -1.50 -7.65
N THR A 47 21.32 -2.13 -7.06
CA THR A 47 19.91 -1.89 -7.37
C THR A 47 19.23 -0.90 -6.41
N LYS A 48 19.95 -0.41 -5.40
CA LYS A 48 19.40 0.41 -4.29
C LYS A 48 18.17 -0.25 -3.66
N THR A 49 18.25 -1.56 -3.41
CA THR A 49 17.13 -2.34 -2.88
C THR A 49 17.43 -2.83 -1.47
N LEU A 50 16.63 -2.40 -0.50
CA LEU A 50 16.57 -2.99 0.84
C LEU A 50 15.48 -4.07 0.86
N MET A 51 15.87 -5.32 0.92
CA MET A 51 14.97 -6.45 1.08
C MET A 51 14.64 -6.67 2.56
N LEU A 52 13.35 -6.74 2.87
CA LEU A 52 12.81 -7.17 4.15
C LEU A 52 11.97 -8.44 3.92
N GLN A 53 12.38 -9.56 4.50
CA GLN A 53 11.63 -10.80 4.42
C GLN A 53 11.45 -11.41 5.81
N ASN A 54 10.18 -11.43 6.25
CA ASN A 54 9.78 -11.83 7.60
C ASN A 54 10.64 -11.15 8.69
N ALA A 55 10.96 -9.87 8.47
CA ALA A 55 11.92 -9.13 9.28
C ALA A 55 11.26 -8.47 10.49
N THR A 56 11.98 -8.42 11.60
CA THR A 56 11.66 -7.53 12.73
C THR A 56 12.82 -6.58 12.96
N ILE A 57 12.54 -5.29 13.09
CA ILE A 57 13.53 -4.27 13.46
C ILE A 57 12.98 -3.49 14.65
N ASN A 58 13.52 -3.77 15.83
CA ASN A 58 13.27 -2.98 17.03
C ASN A 58 14.45 -2.02 17.25
N ALA A 59 14.24 -0.74 16.96
CA ALA A 59 15.30 0.26 16.93
C ALA A 59 15.42 1.11 18.21
N GLU A 60 14.59 0.83 19.21
CA GLU A 60 14.54 1.60 20.46
C GLU A 60 14.45 3.12 20.21
N ASP A 61 15.48 3.89 20.57
CA ASP A 61 15.52 5.34 20.40
C ASP A 61 15.90 5.80 18.98
N ASN A 62 16.33 4.89 18.10
CA ASN A 62 16.71 5.16 16.72
C ASN A 62 15.55 4.94 15.73
N ASN A 63 15.72 5.42 14.49
CA ASN A 63 14.87 4.98 13.38
C ASN A 63 15.18 3.50 13.05
N ALA A 64 14.15 2.71 12.75
CA ALA A 64 14.35 1.36 12.20
C ALA A 64 15.00 1.44 10.82
N ILE A 65 14.56 2.42 10.01
CA ILE A 65 15.15 2.75 8.72
C ILE A 65 15.25 4.28 8.63
N LEU A 66 16.48 4.78 8.52
CA LEU A 66 16.76 6.15 8.10
C LEU A 66 17.46 6.09 6.75
N THR A 67 16.86 6.71 5.74
CA THR A 67 17.42 6.73 4.38
C THR A 67 17.59 8.14 3.84
N LYS A 68 18.77 8.39 3.27
CA LYS A 68 19.06 9.51 2.38
C LYS A 68 19.44 9.02 0.98
N VAL A 69 19.29 7.72 0.70
CA VAL A 69 19.53 7.13 -0.61
C VAL A 69 18.49 7.62 -1.59
N ASP A 70 18.93 8.28 -2.65
CA ASP A 70 18.04 8.75 -3.72
C ASP A 70 17.53 7.58 -4.56
N GLY A 71 16.21 7.35 -4.51
CA GLY A 71 15.52 6.27 -5.22
C GLY A 71 15.63 4.91 -4.53
N LEU A 72 15.68 4.85 -3.19
CA LEU A 72 15.68 3.58 -2.46
C LEU A 72 14.38 2.79 -2.73
N THR A 73 14.51 1.50 -2.99
CA THR A 73 13.39 0.56 -2.99
C THR A 73 13.43 -0.32 -1.75
N ILE A 74 12.38 -0.31 -0.93
CA ILE A 74 12.16 -1.30 0.12
C ILE A 74 11.27 -2.41 -0.45
N LYS A 75 11.82 -3.60 -0.61
CA LYS A 75 11.11 -4.79 -1.09
C LYS A 75 10.68 -5.64 0.10
N VAL A 76 9.38 -5.64 0.40
CA VAL A 76 8.76 -6.37 1.51
C VAL A 76 8.18 -7.69 1.05
N ILE A 77 8.61 -8.78 1.69
CA ILE A 77 8.16 -10.15 1.47
C ILE A 77 7.69 -10.72 2.81
N GLY A 78 6.57 -11.43 2.81
CA GLY A 78 5.94 -11.90 4.04
C GLY A 78 5.50 -10.74 4.94
N THR A 79 5.62 -10.89 6.26
CA THR A 79 5.19 -9.86 7.22
C THR A 79 6.39 -9.28 7.95
N ASN A 80 6.56 -7.96 7.88
CA ASN A 80 7.72 -7.25 8.42
C ASN A 80 7.26 -6.23 9.48
N ASN A 81 7.96 -6.16 10.61
CA ASN A 81 7.55 -5.34 11.76
C ASN A 81 8.69 -4.40 12.18
N LEU A 82 8.43 -3.10 12.17
CA LEU A 82 9.40 -2.06 12.49
C LEU A 82 8.86 -1.24 13.66
N THR A 83 9.62 -1.17 14.76
CA THR A 83 9.24 -0.42 15.96
C THR A 83 10.33 0.55 16.36
N ALA A 84 9.94 1.75 16.78
CA ALA A 84 10.84 2.77 17.30
C ALA A 84 10.11 3.70 18.27
N LYS A 85 10.85 4.29 19.22
CA LYS A 85 10.34 5.38 20.06
C LYS A 85 10.13 6.65 19.24
N VAL A 86 11.02 6.90 18.27
CA VAL A 86 10.89 7.95 17.24
C VAL A 86 10.09 7.41 16.04
N SER A 87 10.24 7.99 14.85
CA SER A 87 9.63 7.44 13.65
C SER A 87 10.35 6.17 13.17
N PRO A 88 9.71 5.00 13.05
CA PRO A 88 10.36 3.81 12.52
C PRO A 88 11.00 4.03 11.14
N ILE A 89 10.30 4.72 10.24
CA ILE A 89 10.82 5.03 8.89
C ILE A 89 10.98 6.53 8.75
N ARG A 90 12.18 6.97 8.42
CA ARG A 90 12.51 8.37 8.12
C ARG A 90 13.14 8.48 6.74
N VAL A 91 12.52 9.31 5.89
CA VAL A 91 12.84 9.45 4.47
C VAL A 91 13.30 10.87 4.18
N ILE A 92 14.51 11.01 3.64
CA ILE A 92 15.10 12.31 3.25
C ILE A 92 15.22 12.45 1.72
N LYS A 93 15.21 11.33 1.00
CA LYS A 93 15.19 11.25 -0.47
C LYS A 93 14.17 10.20 -0.90
N SER A 94 13.67 10.31 -2.14
CA SER A 94 12.48 9.58 -2.56
C SER A 94 12.60 8.07 -2.35
N LEU A 95 11.51 7.47 -1.83
CA LEU A 95 11.44 6.08 -1.40
C LEU A 95 10.26 5.36 -2.08
N THR A 96 10.49 4.13 -2.51
CA THR A 96 9.43 3.21 -2.95
C THR A 96 9.33 2.01 -2.02
N ILE A 97 8.12 1.63 -1.59
CA ILE A 97 7.85 0.40 -0.84
C ILE A 97 7.01 -0.53 -1.71
N THR A 98 7.48 -1.76 -1.95
CA THR A 98 6.82 -2.74 -2.83
C THR A 98 7.10 -4.18 -2.43
N GLY A 99 6.64 -5.18 -3.19
CA GLY A 99 7.04 -6.59 -3.04
C GLY A 99 5.94 -7.57 -2.65
N GLY A 100 4.69 -7.12 -2.58
CA GLY A 100 3.52 -7.97 -2.28
C GLY A 100 3.32 -8.32 -0.81
N GLY A 101 4.35 -8.15 0.03
CA GLY A 101 4.28 -8.39 1.47
C GLY A 101 3.61 -7.27 2.27
N THR A 102 3.69 -7.41 3.59
CA THR A 102 3.18 -6.46 4.58
C THR A 102 4.33 -5.81 5.35
N LEU A 103 4.24 -4.49 5.51
CA LEU A 103 5.12 -3.68 6.36
C LEU A 103 4.31 -3.00 7.46
N ASN A 104 4.61 -3.33 8.70
CA ASN A 104 4.05 -2.67 9.88
C ASN A 104 5.10 -1.73 10.47
N ALA A 105 4.78 -0.45 10.58
CA ALA A 105 5.60 0.56 11.23
C ALA A 105 4.84 1.12 12.44
N GLU A 106 5.42 0.98 13.63
CA GLU A 106 4.83 1.48 14.88
C GLU A 106 5.79 2.44 15.61
N GLY A 107 5.42 3.72 15.63
CA GLY A 107 6.13 4.77 16.36
C GLY A 107 5.48 5.04 17.72
N GLN A 108 6.27 5.45 18.72
CA GLN A 108 5.72 5.74 20.06
C GLN A 108 5.57 7.23 20.37
N LYS A 109 6.43 8.10 19.82
CA LYS A 109 6.48 9.53 20.16
C LYS A 109 6.52 10.48 18.96
N ASN A 110 6.40 9.97 17.73
CA ASN A 110 6.47 10.79 16.51
C ASN A 110 5.59 10.20 15.39
N CYS A 111 6.05 10.16 14.14
CA CYS A 111 5.30 9.56 13.03
C CYS A 111 5.51 8.04 13.00
N ALA A 112 4.63 7.26 12.37
CA ALA A 112 5.02 5.90 11.97
C ALA A 112 5.96 5.92 10.75
N ILE A 113 5.64 6.78 9.79
CA ILE A 113 6.45 7.05 8.60
C ILE A 113 6.55 8.56 8.45
N PHE A 114 7.77 9.09 8.42
CA PHE A 114 8.04 10.52 8.24
C PHE A 114 8.84 10.77 6.96
N VAL A 115 8.32 11.64 6.10
CA VAL A 115 8.92 12.04 4.83
C VAL A 115 9.30 13.52 4.90
N LYS A 116 10.53 13.87 4.51
CA LYS A 116 11.01 15.25 4.52
C LYS A 116 11.69 15.60 3.19
N GLY A 117 11.09 16.53 2.45
CA GLY A 117 11.59 17.05 1.18
C GLY A 117 11.74 16.00 0.08
N ALA A 118 10.88 14.97 0.10
CA ALA A 118 10.98 13.81 -0.77
C ALA A 118 9.60 13.21 -1.08
N ASP A 119 9.55 12.30 -2.04
CA ASP A 119 8.34 11.57 -2.40
C ASP A 119 8.32 10.17 -1.78
N LEU A 120 7.13 9.71 -1.41
CA LEU A 120 6.88 8.34 -0.97
C LEU A 120 5.92 7.66 -1.93
N THR A 121 6.37 6.53 -2.50
CA THR A 121 5.53 5.66 -3.31
C THR A 121 5.30 4.32 -2.59
N ILE A 122 4.05 3.89 -2.49
CA ILE A 122 3.66 2.56 -1.99
C ILE A 122 2.98 1.83 -3.15
N ASP A 123 3.62 0.77 -3.66
CA ASP A 123 3.19 0.06 -4.86
C ASP A 123 3.09 -1.45 -4.63
N ASN A 124 1.92 -2.03 -4.89
CA ASN A 124 1.72 -3.49 -4.88
C ASN A 124 2.17 -4.18 -3.59
N CYS A 125 1.80 -3.62 -2.44
CA CYS A 125 2.07 -4.20 -1.11
C CYS A 125 1.03 -3.73 -0.08
N THR A 126 1.23 -4.13 1.17
CA THR A 126 0.47 -3.62 2.32
C THR A 126 1.38 -2.84 3.26
N VAL A 127 0.99 -1.63 3.66
CA VAL A 127 1.72 -0.79 4.63
C VAL A 127 0.78 -0.34 5.74
N ASN A 128 1.17 -0.55 6.99
CA ASN A 128 0.41 -0.14 8.16
C ASN A 128 1.28 0.79 9.01
N GLY A 129 0.93 2.07 9.10
CA GLY A 129 1.60 3.07 9.94
C GLY A 129 0.77 3.43 11.15
N LYS A 130 1.27 3.17 12.36
CA LYS A 130 0.57 3.52 13.62
C LYS A 130 1.48 4.32 14.55
N SER A 131 0.95 5.38 15.13
CA SER A 131 1.61 6.12 16.21
C SER A 131 0.59 6.94 17.02
N PRO A 132 0.85 7.23 18.30
CA PRO A 132 0.03 8.17 19.05
C PRO A 132 -0.02 9.57 18.41
N VAL A 133 1.03 10.00 17.70
CA VAL A 133 1.14 11.37 17.18
C VAL A 133 0.64 11.48 15.73
N TYR A 134 1.41 10.94 14.78
CA TYR A 134 1.14 10.99 13.35
C TYR A 134 1.20 9.58 12.73
N GLY A 135 0.26 9.23 11.85
CA GLY A 135 0.34 7.97 11.11
C GLY A 135 1.45 8.02 10.06
N ILE A 136 1.13 8.56 8.89
CA ILE A 136 2.06 8.80 7.78
C ILE A 136 2.06 10.30 7.52
N ALA A 137 3.22 10.95 7.60
CA ALA A 137 3.31 12.40 7.46
C ALA A 137 4.46 12.87 6.57
N GLY A 138 4.22 13.95 5.83
CA GLY A 138 5.28 14.80 5.27
C GLY A 138 5.81 15.79 6.31
N ASN A 139 6.48 16.87 5.87
CA ASN A 139 7.11 17.83 6.79
C ASN A 139 6.25 19.06 7.06
N ASP A 140 5.71 19.66 5.99
CA ASP A 140 4.97 20.93 6.06
C ASP A 140 3.86 21.05 5.01
N GLY A 141 3.64 20.02 4.19
CA GLY A 141 2.63 20.03 3.14
C GLY A 141 3.05 20.75 1.86
N MET A 142 4.30 21.19 1.72
CA MET A 142 4.69 22.02 0.57
C MET A 142 5.34 21.22 -0.56
N ASN A 143 6.17 20.22 -0.24
CA ASN A 143 7.02 19.57 -1.25
C ASN A 143 6.89 18.04 -1.30
N GLU A 144 6.39 17.39 -0.23
CA GLU A 144 6.30 15.93 -0.18
C GLU A 144 5.06 15.41 -0.89
N ASN A 145 5.23 14.46 -1.81
CA ASN A 145 4.09 13.79 -2.47
C ASN A 145 3.97 12.34 -2.00
N LEU A 146 2.73 11.92 -1.71
CA LEU A 146 2.40 10.54 -1.40
C LEU A 146 1.66 9.91 -2.58
N THR A 147 2.24 8.85 -3.16
CA THR A 147 1.59 8.04 -4.19
C THR A 147 1.30 6.64 -3.67
N ILE A 148 0.05 6.19 -3.82
CA ILE A 148 -0.39 4.85 -3.44
C ILE A 148 -0.99 4.18 -4.67
N LYS A 149 -0.37 3.08 -5.10
CA LYS A 149 -0.71 2.37 -6.33
C LYS A 149 -0.94 0.89 -6.06
N ASN A 150 -2.11 0.37 -6.46
CA ASN A 150 -2.47 -1.04 -6.31
C ASN A 150 -2.03 -1.60 -4.93
N ALA A 151 -2.30 -0.86 -3.85
CA ALA A 151 -1.78 -1.17 -2.52
C ALA A 151 -2.88 -1.10 -1.47
N THR A 152 -2.58 -1.64 -0.30
CA THR A 152 -3.44 -1.50 0.88
C THR A 152 -2.67 -0.73 1.94
N VAL A 153 -3.17 0.42 2.36
CA VAL A 153 -2.50 1.26 3.34
C VAL A 153 -3.41 1.51 4.52
N THR A 154 -2.91 1.33 5.73
CA THR A 154 -3.56 1.85 6.93
C THR A 154 -2.65 2.85 7.62
N ALA A 155 -3.24 3.94 8.09
CA ALA A 155 -2.53 4.97 8.83
C ALA A 155 -3.37 5.40 10.03
N GLU A 156 -2.76 5.46 11.21
CA GLU A 156 -3.43 5.87 12.44
C GLU A 156 -2.50 6.76 13.26
N GLY A 157 -2.85 8.05 13.34
CA GLY A 157 -2.19 9.06 14.16
C GLY A 157 -3.22 9.83 14.99
N THR A 158 -3.23 9.64 16.31
CA THR A 158 -4.36 10.06 17.15
C THR A 158 -4.31 11.50 17.64
N GLU A 159 -3.12 12.09 17.81
CA GLU A 159 -3.01 13.46 18.31
C GLU A 159 -3.08 14.50 17.20
N LYS A 160 -2.39 14.23 16.08
CA LYS A 160 -2.13 15.23 15.04
C LYS A 160 -2.69 14.86 13.66
N GLY A 161 -2.89 13.57 13.39
CA GLY A 161 -3.61 13.08 12.22
C GLY A 161 -2.97 11.85 11.58
N SER A 162 -3.76 11.15 10.77
CA SER A 162 -3.40 9.85 10.22
C SER A 162 -2.62 9.92 8.90
N ILE A 163 -3.03 10.79 7.97
CA ILE A 163 -2.27 11.10 6.75
C ILE A 163 -2.26 12.61 6.59
N VAL A 164 -1.12 13.25 6.82
CA VAL A 164 -1.02 14.72 6.94
C VAL A 164 0.28 15.28 6.37
N ASP A 165 0.31 16.59 6.19
CA ASP A 165 1.48 17.40 5.82
C ASP A 165 2.16 16.95 4.51
N PHE A 166 1.36 16.45 3.56
CA PHE A 166 1.77 16.20 2.17
C PHE A 166 1.25 17.28 1.24
N ALA A 167 2.01 17.64 0.20
CA ALA A 167 1.56 18.50 -0.88
C ALA A 167 0.44 17.84 -1.69
N THR A 168 0.62 16.56 -2.01
CA THR A 168 -0.37 15.78 -2.77
C THR A 168 -0.52 14.36 -2.23
N LEU A 169 -1.73 13.83 -2.38
CA LEU A 169 -2.03 12.40 -2.28
C LEU A 169 -2.57 11.91 -3.62
N THR A 170 -1.81 11.06 -4.29
CA THR A 170 -2.19 10.43 -5.56
C THR A 170 -2.58 8.98 -5.33
N LEU A 171 -3.78 8.60 -5.75
CA LEU A 171 -4.30 7.24 -5.65
C LEU A 171 -4.46 6.64 -7.05
N ILE A 172 -3.77 5.53 -7.31
CA ILE A 172 -3.83 4.79 -8.57
C ILE A 172 -4.38 3.39 -8.27
N ASP A 173 -5.52 3.06 -8.87
CA ASP A 173 -6.27 1.82 -8.58
C ASP A 173 -6.54 1.63 -7.08
N CYS A 174 -6.71 2.74 -6.36
CA CYS A 174 -6.97 2.77 -4.93
C CYS A 174 -8.08 3.79 -4.58
N LYS A 175 -8.71 3.61 -3.43
CA LYS A 175 -9.64 4.58 -2.82
C LYS A 175 -9.46 4.63 -1.31
N ILE A 176 -9.76 5.78 -0.71
CA ILE A 176 -9.98 5.89 0.73
C ILE A 176 -11.29 5.16 1.05
N ALA A 177 -11.19 4.07 1.81
CA ALA A 177 -12.32 3.24 2.20
C ALA A 177 -12.83 3.57 3.61
N GLN A 178 -11.95 4.03 4.50
CA GLN A 178 -12.29 4.47 5.85
C GLN A 178 -11.46 5.70 6.24
N PRO A 179 -12.04 6.64 7.01
CA PRO A 179 -13.48 6.81 7.23
C PRO A 179 -14.25 7.01 5.92
N THR A 180 -15.54 6.66 5.90
CA THR A 180 -16.41 6.98 4.76
C THR A 180 -16.45 8.49 4.56
N ASP A 181 -16.51 8.93 3.31
CA ASP A 181 -16.50 10.35 2.89
C ASP A 181 -15.21 11.14 3.19
N ALA A 182 -14.20 10.51 3.81
CA ALA A 182 -12.90 11.14 3.96
C ALA A 182 -12.21 11.30 2.60
N LYS A 183 -11.60 12.47 2.39
CA LYS A 183 -10.87 12.82 1.16
C LYS A 183 -9.59 13.56 1.50
N PHE A 184 -8.64 13.57 0.58
CA PHE A 184 -7.50 14.47 0.71
C PHE A 184 -7.97 15.92 0.48
N ASP A 185 -7.66 16.79 1.43
CA ASP A 185 -7.91 18.22 1.36
C ASP A 185 -6.57 18.95 1.18
N PRO A 186 -6.29 19.50 -0.01
CA PRO A 186 -5.04 20.19 -0.29
C PRO A 186 -4.91 21.53 0.46
N SER A 187 -6.00 22.11 0.97
CA SER A 187 -5.95 23.38 1.73
C SER A 187 -5.39 23.20 3.14
N ILE A 188 -5.50 21.99 3.69
CA ILE A 188 -4.96 21.62 5.01
C ILE A 188 -3.96 20.46 4.92
N HIS A 189 -3.55 20.11 3.69
CA HIS A 189 -2.51 19.12 3.38
C HIS A 189 -2.74 17.75 4.02
N SER A 190 -4.00 17.30 4.15
CA SER A 190 -4.33 16.13 4.98
C SER A 190 -5.51 15.34 4.42
N VAL A 191 -5.58 14.05 4.76
CA VAL A 191 -6.85 13.31 4.68
C VAL A 191 -7.78 13.84 5.77
N ALA A 192 -8.93 14.33 5.33
CA ALA A 192 -9.88 15.07 6.14
C ALA A 192 -11.30 14.52 6.02
N LEU A 193 -12.07 14.68 7.09
CA LEU A 193 -13.51 14.41 7.13
C LEU A 193 -14.17 15.66 7.71
N ASN A 194 -15.21 16.18 7.05
CA ASN A 194 -15.90 17.40 7.45
C ASN A 194 -14.98 18.63 7.64
N GLY A 195 -13.92 18.73 6.84
CA GLY A 195 -12.94 19.82 6.90
C GLY A 195 -11.91 19.70 8.02
N GLU A 196 -11.94 18.63 8.82
CA GLU A 196 -10.97 18.38 9.89
C GLU A 196 -10.06 17.19 9.56
N LYS A 197 -8.81 17.25 10.02
CA LYS A 197 -7.83 16.17 9.88
C LYS A 197 -8.37 14.89 10.52
N VAL A 198 -8.34 13.78 9.80
CA VAL A 198 -8.74 12.47 10.37
C VAL A 198 -7.68 12.03 11.38
N LYS A 199 -8.09 11.82 12.63
CA LYS A 199 -7.26 11.33 13.76
C LYS A 199 -7.57 9.89 14.17
N THR A 200 -8.40 9.21 13.39
CA THR A 200 -8.68 7.77 13.52
C THR A 200 -8.05 7.02 12.35
N LYS A 201 -8.14 5.70 12.36
CA LYS A 201 -7.61 4.87 11.28
C LYS A 201 -8.15 5.32 9.91
N VAL A 202 -7.24 5.73 9.03
CA VAL A 202 -7.48 5.86 7.59
C VAL A 202 -7.12 4.53 6.94
N MET A 203 -8.02 4.00 6.10
CA MET A 203 -7.78 2.79 5.32
C MET A 203 -7.94 3.10 3.84
N ILE A 204 -6.87 2.85 3.08
CA ILE A 204 -6.84 2.95 1.62
C ILE A 204 -6.75 1.52 1.08
N THR A 205 -7.62 1.20 0.14
CA THR A 205 -7.73 -0.15 -0.43
C THR A 205 -7.69 -0.08 -1.94
N LYS A 206 -7.27 -1.20 -2.55
CA LYS A 206 -7.36 -1.42 -3.99
C LYS A 206 -8.82 -1.29 -4.44
N VAL A 207 -9.07 -0.61 -5.55
CA VAL A 207 -10.35 -0.76 -6.26
C VAL A 207 -10.26 -2.03 -7.09
N SER A 208 -11.16 -2.98 -6.85
CA SER A 208 -11.27 -4.15 -7.72
C SER A 208 -11.77 -3.67 -9.08
N THR A 209 -10.93 -3.73 -10.11
CA THR A 209 -11.33 -3.59 -11.51
C THR A 209 -11.90 -4.90 -12.07
N GLY A 210 -12.26 -5.85 -11.19
CA GLY A 210 -12.89 -7.11 -11.58
C GLY A 210 -14.23 -6.85 -12.27
N ILE A 211 -14.40 -7.40 -13.46
CA ILE A 211 -15.72 -7.61 -14.06
C ILE A 211 -16.53 -8.38 -13.02
N ASP A 212 -17.66 -7.82 -12.57
CA ASP A 212 -18.60 -8.55 -11.75
C ASP A 212 -18.90 -9.89 -12.43
N THR A 213 -18.80 -10.99 -11.68
CA THR A 213 -19.27 -12.27 -12.20
C THR A 213 -20.72 -12.08 -12.60
N PRO A 214 -21.12 -12.37 -13.85
CA PRO A 214 -22.48 -12.17 -14.28
C PRO A 214 -23.38 -12.96 -13.34
N ILE A 215 -24.17 -12.24 -12.56
CA ILE A 215 -25.21 -12.83 -11.73
C ILE A 215 -26.20 -13.39 -12.75
N THR A 216 -26.22 -14.71 -12.93
CA THR A 216 -27.27 -15.34 -13.73
C THR A 216 -28.58 -15.05 -13.01
N ASP A 217 -29.38 -14.12 -13.52
CA ASP A 217 -30.76 -13.92 -13.07
C ASP A 217 -31.48 -15.25 -13.29
N THR A 218 -31.63 -16.04 -12.23
CA THR A 218 -32.33 -17.33 -12.21
C THR A 218 -33.84 -17.14 -12.28
N LYS A 219 -34.33 -16.02 -12.82
CA LYS A 219 -35.68 -15.95 -13.37
C LYS A 219 -35.78 -16.97 -14.50
N THR A 220 -36.26 -18.16 -14.17
CA THR A 220 -36.83 -19.10 -15.14
C THR A 220 -37.74 -18.31 -16.06
N ALA A 221 -37.37 -18.20 -17.34
CA ALA A 221 -38.17 -17.49 -18.34
C ALA A 221 -39.60 -18.03 -18.28
N GLN A 222 -40.56 -17.24 -17.78
CA GLN A 222 -41.95 -17.67 -17.67
C GLN A 222 -42.61 -17.54 -19.05
N GLY A 223 -42.98 -18.68 -19.64
CA GLY A 223 -43.60 -18.72 -20.95
C GLY A 223 -43.36 -20.02 -21.71
N ILE A 224 -44.05 -20.14 -22.83
CA ILE A 224 -43.90 -21.23 -23.79
C ILE A 224 -43.18 -20.66 -25.02
N TYR A 225 -42.17 -21.36 -25.50
CA TYR A 225 -41.40 -20.97 -26.68
C TYR A 225 -41.30 -22.14 -27.66
N THR A 226 -41.15 -21.83 -28.94
CA THR A 226 -40.71 -22.81 -29.94
C THR A 226 -39.25 -23.20 -29.71
N LEU A 227 -38.79 -24.27 -30.35
CA LEU A 227 -37.36 -24.65 -30.33
C LEU A 227 -36.44 -23.57 -30.93
N SER A 228 -36.99 -22.71 -31.80
CA SER A 228 -36.29 -21.56 -32.37
C SER A 228 -36.33 -20.30 -31.48
N GLY A 229 -36.90 -20.38 -30.28
CA GLY A 229 -36.93 -19.28 -29.31
C GLY A 229 -38.05 -18.26 -29.51
N VAL A 230 -39.04 -18.54 -30.38
CA VAL A 230 -40.20 -17.66 -30.57
C VAL A 230 -41.18 -17.86 -29.41
N ARG A 231 -41.55 -16.78 -28.72
CA ARG A 231 -42.53 -16.81 -27.63
C ARG A 231 -43.93 -17.07 -28.17
N LEU A 232 -44.63 -18.03 -27.59
CA LEU A 232 -46.01 -18.36 -27.90
C LEU A 232 -46.95 -17.81 -26.81
N SER A 233 -48.10 -17.29 -27.21
CA SER A 233 -49.19 -16.92 -26.31
C SER A 233 -50.17 -18.09 -26.14
N GLY A 234 -50.79 -18.19 -24.96
CA GLY A 234 -51.75 -19.26 -24.64
C GLY A 234 -51.17 -20.38 -23.78
N GLU A 235 -51.93 -21.46 -23.61
CA GLU A 235 -51.54 -22.61 -22.80
C GLU A 235 -51.03 -23.76 -23.67
N LEU A 236 -50.14 -24.60 -23.11
CA LEU A 236 -49.57 -25.74 -23.83
C LEU A 236 -50.66 -26.67 -24.39
N LYS A 237 -51.81 -26.79 -23.71
CA LYS A 237 -52.93 -27.64 -24.10
C LYS A 237 -53.61 -27.21 -25.42
N ASP A 238 -53.43 -25.96 -25.83
CA ASP A 238 -54.06 -25.41 -27.03
C ASP A 238 -53.15 -25.47 -28.27
N LEU A 239 -51.86 -25.78 -28.09
CA LEU A 239 -50.88 -25.86 -29.17
C LEU A 239 -50.95 -27.19 -29.96
N PRO A 240 -50.53 -27.26 -31.22
CA PRO A 240 -50.40 -28.53 -31.94
C PRO A 240 -49.43 -29.53 -31.26
N LYS A 241 -49.44 -30.79 -31.70
CA LYS A 241 -48.41 -31.76 -31.29
C LYS A 241 -47.03 -31.26 -31.72
N GLY A 242 -46.04 -31.35 -30.85
CA GLY A 242 -44.73 -30.75 -31.12
C GLY A 242 -43.81 -30.65 -29.90
N ILE A 243 -42.66 -30.02 -30.09
CA ILE A 243 -41.65 -29.80 -29.03
C ILE A 243 -41.61 -28.32 -28.66
N TYR A 244 -41.73 -28.03 -27.37
CA TYR A 244 -41.78 -26.68 -26.82
C TYR A 244 -40.78 -26.51 -25.67
N ILE A 245 -40.35 -25.27 -25.43
CA ILE A 245 -39.64 -24.90 -24.21
C ILE A 245 -40.66 -24.22 -23.29
N VAL A 246 -41.05 -24.87 -22.19
CA VAL A 246 -42.00 -24.38 -21.20
C VAL A 246 -41.25 -24.07 -19.92
N ASN A 247 -41.23 -22.80 -19.52
CA ASN A 247 -40.54 -22.36 -18.32
C ASN A 247 -39.08 -22.83 -18.24
N GLY A 248 -38.38 -22.81 -19.38
CA GLY A 248 -36.99 -23.28 -19.51
C GLY A 248 -36.81 -24.80 -19.65
N LYS A 249 -37.89 -25.59 -19.69
CA LYS A 249 -37.82 -27.06 -19.86
C LYS A 249 -38.36 -27.50 -21.22
N LYS A 250 -37.65 -28.41 -21.88
CA LYS A 250 -38.13 -29.06 -23.10
C LYS A 250 -39.30 -30.00 -22.79
N ILE A 251 -40.44 -29.81 -23.43
CA ILE A 251 -41.65 -30.63 -23.31
C ILE A 251 -42.04 -31.14 -24.70
N VAL A 252 -42.39 -32.42 -24.79
CA VAL A 252 -42.95 -33.05 -26.01
C VAL A 252 -44.45 -33.20 -25.80
N LYS A 253 -45.24 -32.53 -26.64
CA LYS A 253 -46.71 -32.66 -26.65
C LYS A 253 -47.12 -33.73 -27.66
N GLN A 254 -47.73 -34.79 -27.15
CA GLN A 254 -48.23 -35.94 -27.93
C GLN A 254 -49.66 -35.75 -28.41
#